data_AF-A0A4P5YL78-F1
#
_entry.id   AF-A0A4P5YL78-F1
#
_cell.length_a   1.000
_cell.length_b   1.000
_cell.length_c   1.000
_cell.angle_alpha   90.00
_cell.angle_beta   90.00
_cell.angle_gamma   90.00
#
_symmetry.space_group_name_H-M   'P 1'
#
loop_
_entity.id
_entity.type
_entity.pdbx_description
1 polymer ?
#
loop_
_entity_poly.entity_id
_entity_poly.type
_entity_poly.pdbx_seq_one_letter_code
_entity_poly.pdbx_strand_id
1 'polypeptide(L)' 'MSFETLKAQVQALPAEARQKLLAFLVTLQDAEQAGYATKLAEKIDDSSPDRWLTAEQCEQRLGLLRDGQ' A
#
# COMPACT_ATOMS: atom_id res chain seq x y z
N MET A 1 1.30 -22.29 -5.63
CA MET A 1 2.43 -22.51 -4.69
C MET A 1 2.04 -21.86 -3.37
N SER A 2 2.19 -22.53 -2.23
CA SER A 2 1.79 -21.95 -0.94
C SER A 2 2.90 -21.04 -0.38
N PHE A 3 2.52 -20.11 0.48
CA PHE A 3 3.46 -19.24 1.19
C PHE A 3 4.46 -20.05 2.02
N GLU A 4 4.01 -21.13 2.66
CA GLU A 4 4.87 -22.03 3.43
C GLU A 4 5.92 -22.73 2.55
N THR A 5 5.56 -23.14 1.33
CA THR A 5 6.53 -23.69 0.37
C THR A 5 7.57 -22.65 -0.04
N LEU A 6 7.16 -21.39 -0.26
CA LEU A 6 8.08 -20.30 -0.58
C LEU A 6 9.04 -20.02 0.59
N LYS A 7 8.54 -20.00 1.82
CA LYS A 7 9.34 -19.80 3.03
C LYS A 7 10.42 -20.86 3.19
N ALA A 8 10.07 -22.14 2.99
CA ALA A 8 11.04 -23.23 3.03
C ALA A 8 12.15 -23.07 1.97
N GLN A 9 11.79 -22.63 0.76
CA GLN A 9 12.76 -22.39 -0.31
C GLN A 9 13.68 -21.21 -0.01
N VAL A 10 13.14 -20.11 0.52
CA VAL A 10 13.94 -18.94 0.91
C VAL A 10 14.92 -19.27 2.04
N GLN A 11 14.52 -20.12 2.98
CA GLN A 11 15.42 -20.60 4.05
C GLN A 11 16.59 -21.43 3.50
N ALA A 12 16.35 -22.23 2.46
CA ALA A 12 17.37 -23.07 1.82
C ALA A 12 18.36 -22.29 0.93
N LEU A 13 18.08 -21.03 0.60
CA LEU A 13 18.96 -20.21 -0.24
C LEU A 13 20.28 -19.85 0.46
N PRO A 14 21.40 -19.73 -0.29
CA PRO A 14 22.63 -19.13 0.23
C PRO A 14 22.43 -17.69 0.71
N ALA A 15 23.27 -17.21 1.63
CA ALA A 15 23.15 -15.89 2.23
C ALA A 15 23.09 -14.75 1.21
N GLU A 16 23.92 -14.81 0.16
CA GLU A 16 23.95 -13.83 -0.92
C GLU A 16 22.62 -13.77 -1.68
N ALA A 17 22.02 -14.93 -1.98
CA ALA A 17 20.73 -15.00 -2.66
C ALA A 17 19.59 -14.46 -1.78
N ARG A 18 19.64 -14.70 -0.46
CA ARG A 18 18.68 -14.11 0.50
C ARG A 18 18.81 -12.59 0.58
N GLN A 19 20.03 -12.03 0.53
CA GLN A 19 20.24 -10.59 0.50
C GLN A 19 19.69 -9.94 -0.78
N LYS A 20 19.91 -10.57 -1.95
CA LYS A 20 19.33 -10.11 -3.22
C LYS A 20 17.81 -10.13 -3.18
N LEU A 21 17.21 -11.17 -2.60
CA LEU A 21 15.76 -11.27 -2.42
C LEU A 21 15.21 -10.17 -1.50
N LEU A 22 15.90 -9.88 -0.38
CA LEU A 22 15.51 -8.78 0.51
C LEU A 22 15.56 -7.43 -0.20
N ALA A 23 16.63 -7.14 -0.95
CA ALA A 23 16.73 -5.93 -1.74
C ALA A 23 15.58 -5.79 -2.76
N PHE A 24 15.23 -6.90 -3.42
CA PHE A 24 14.10 -6.93 -4.34
C PHE A 24 12.76 -6.65 -3.65
N LEU A 25 12.51 -7.25 -2.49
CA LEU A 25 11.29 -7.00 -1.71
C LEU A 25 11.18 -5.53 -1.28
N VAL A 26 12.29 -4.90 -0.89
CA VAL A 26 12.32 -3.46 -0.57
C VAL A 26 11.96 -2.62 -1.79
N THR A 27 12.50 -2.92 -2.96
CA THR A 27 12.14 -2.19 -4.20
C THR A 27 10.68 -2.36 -4.59
N LEU A 28 10.07 -3.54 -4.35
CA LEU A 28 8.64 -3.72 -4.59
C LEU A 28 7.79 -2.87 -3.64
N GLN A 29 8.18 -2.80 -2.37
CA GLN A 29 7.47 -2.00 -1.38
C GLN A 29 7.61 -0.49 -1.65
N ASP A 30 8.78 -0.05 -2.09
CA ASP A 30 9.02 1.33 -2.50
C ASP A 30 8.21 1.71 -3.74
N ALA A 31 8.10 0.82 -4.73
CA ALA A 31 7.29 1.05 -5.92
C ALA A 31 5.78 1.21 -5.60
N GLU A 32 5.26 0.44 -4.63
CA GLU A 32 3.89 0.62 -4.14
C GLU A 32 3.71 1.98 -3.45
N GLN A 33 4.70 2.45 -2.69
CA GLN A 33 4.69 3.76 -2.06
C GLN A 33 4.81 4.90 -3.08
N ALA A 34 5.62 4.76 -4.12
CA ALA A 34 5.71 5.73 -5.21
C ALA A 34 4.35 5.89 -5.91
N GLY A 35 3.66 4.77 -6.20
CA GLY A 35 2.31 4.80 -6.76
C GLY A 35 1.29 5.46 -5.82
N TYR A 36 1.42 5.25 -4.52
CA TYR A 36 0.59 5.93 -3.50
C TYR A 36 0.87 7.43 -3.44
N ALA A 37 2.15 7.84 -3.43
CA ALA A 37 2.57 9.24 -3.41
C ALA A 37 2.09 10.00 -4.65
N THR A 38 2.20 9.41 -5.84
CA THR A 38 1.66 10.00 -7.08
C THR A 38 0.15 10.18 -7.00
N LYS A 39 -0.60 9.17 -6.56
CA LYS A 39 -2.06 9.27 -6.38
C LYS A 39 -2.46 10.32 -5.34
N LEU A 40 -1.64 10.50 -4.31
CA LEU A 40 -1.86 11.52 -3.29
C LEU A 40 -1.60 12.92 -3.84
N ALA A 41 -0.51 13.12 -4.59
CA ALA A 41 -0.20 14.38 -5.26
C ALA A 41 -1.33 14.77 -6.24
N GLU A 42 -1.79 13.82 -7.07
CA GLU A 42 -2.94 14.03 -7.97
C GLU A 42 -4.21 14.48 -7.24
N LYS A 43 -4.44 13.98 -6.02
CA LYS A 43 -5.60 14.37 -5.20
C LYS A 43 -5.43 15.73 -4.54
N ILE A 44 -4.21 16.09 -4.13
CA ILE A 44 -3.89 17.39 -3.53
C ILE A 44 -4.00 18.49 -4.57
N ASP A 45 -3.53 18.24 -5.80
CA ASP A 45 -3.58 19.19 -6.91
C ASP A 45 -4.94 19.19 -7.65
N ASP A 46 -5.95 18.44 -7.17
CA ASP A 46 -7.27 18.41 -7.78
C ASP A 46 -8.02 19.73 -7.57
N SER A 47 -8.07 20.56 -8.60
CA SER A 47 -8.76 21.87 -8.57
C SER A 47 -10.25 21.80 -8.89
N SER A 48 -10.84 20.60 -9.03
CA SER A 48 -12.26 20.40 -9.39
C SER A 48 -13.11 20.10 -8.15
N PRO A 49 -13.81 21.10 -7.57
CA PRO A 49 -14.53 20.94 -6.31
C PRO A 49 -15.70 19.95 -6.40
N ASP A 50 -16.21 19.68 -7.61
CA ASP A 50 -17.23 18.68 -7.91
C ASP A 50 -16.78 17.24 -7.64
N ARG A 51 -15.47 16.99 -7.56
CA ARG A 51 -14.87 15.68 -7.29
C ARG A 51 -14.52 15.47 -5.82
N TRP A 52 -14.60 16.53 -5.02
CA TRP A 52 -14.23 16.49 -3.62
C TRP A 52 -15.33 15.84 -2.80
N LEU A 53 -14.91 15.05 -1.81
CA LEU A 53 -15.83 14.44 -0.86
C LEU A 53 -16.18 15.45 0.23
N THR A 54 -17.42 15.43 0.71
CA THR A 54 -17.78 16.14 1.94
C THR A 54 -17.16 15.45 3.16
N ALA A 55 -17.11 16.16 4.29
CA ALA A 55 -16.61 15.60 5.54
C ALA A 55 -17.38 14.33 5.94
N GLU A 56 -18.71 14.37 5.82
CA GLU A 56 -19.58 13.23 6.12
C GLU A 56 -19.28 12.04 5.21
N GLN A 57 -19.08 12.27 3.90
CA GLN A 57 -18.73 11.22 2.94
C GLN A 57 -17.37 10.57 3.24
N CYS A 58 -16.39 11.37 3.69
CA CYS A 58 -15.12 10.86 4.19
C CYS A 58 -15.31 9.98 5.43
N GLU A 59 -16.11 10.44 6.40
CA GLU A 59 -16.39 9.69 7.63
C GLU A 59 -17.09 8.35 7.36
N GLN A 60 -18.04 8.28 6.41
CA GLN A 60 -18.67 7.00 6.05
C GLN A 60 -17.66 6.03 5.44
N ARG A 61 -16.81 6.52 4.53
CA ARG A 61 -15.79 5.68 3.87
C ARG A 61 -14.73 5.17 4.83
N LEU A 62 -14.40 5.96 5.84
CA LEU A 62 -13.44 5.59 6.88
C LEU A 62 -14.08 4.72 7.97
N GLY A 63 -15.39 4.45 7.91
CA GLY A 63 -16.11 3.70 8.93
C GLY A 63 -16.13 4.42 10.29
N LEU A 64 -16.00 5.75 10.27
CA LEU A 64 -15.95 6.61 11.46
C LEU A 64 -17.34 7.06 11.90
N LEU A 65 -18.35 6.89 11.05
CA LEU A 65 -19.74 7.00 11.47
C LEU A 65 -20.05 5.88 12.46
N ARG A 66 -19.92 6.18 13.74
CA ARG A 66 -20.55 5.41 14.81
C ARG A 66 -22.05 5.64 14.72
N ASP A 67 -22.81 4.55 14.64
CA ASP A 67 -24.26 4.59 14.80
C ASP A 67 -24.63 5.32 16.11
N GLY A 68 -25.39 6.41 15.99
CA GLY A 68 -26.32 6.95 16.98
C GLY A 68 -25.78 7.32 18.37
N GLN A 69 -25.76 8.63 18.65
CA GLN A 69 -26.25 9.12 19.95
C GLN A 69 -27.77 9.03 19.98
#